data_AF-A0A3D5FFH9-F1
#
_entry.id   AF-A0A3D5FFH9-F1
#
_cell.length_a   1.000
_cell.length_b   1.000
_cell.length_c   1.000
_cell.angle_alpha   90.00
_cell.angle_beta   90.00
_cell.angle_gamma   90.00
#
_symmetry.space_group_name_H-M   'P 1'
#
loop_
_entity.id
_entity.type
_entity.pdbx_description
1 polymer ?
#
loop_
_entity_poly.entity_id
_entity_poly.type
_entity_poly.pdbx_seq_one_letter_code
_entity_poly.pdbx_strand_id
1 'polypeptide(L)'
;PAAALLPGEAEDGKPLHDNFCSACHVNMFGGDGSSIYTRDTRRVQSIEGLMGQVAFCNQQTSAGLNEHEVDDIIAYLNETFYGFETD
;
A
#
# COMPACT_ATOMS: atom_id res chain seq x y z
N PRO A 1 -1.59 6.57 -25.07
CA PRO A 1 -1.56 5.22 -24.46
C PRO A 1 -2.28 5.27 -23.11
N ALA A 2 -3.42 4.59 -23.03
CA ALA A 2 -4.18 4.48 -21.79
C ALA A 2 -3.52 3.39 -20.95
N ALA A 3 -2.64 3.79 -20.04
CA ALA A 3 -2.34 2.96 -18.90
C ALA A 3 -3.66 2.88 -18.12
N ALA A 4 -4.21 1.67 -18.00
CA ALA A 4 -5.27 1.39 -17.04
C ALA A 4 -4.60 1.45 -15.66
N LEU A 5 -4.36 2.69 -15.20
CA LEU A 5 -3.91 2.98 -13.86
C LEU A 5 -4.97 2.43 -12.93
N LEU A 6 -4.55 1.79 -11.84
CA LEU A 6 -5.37 1.77 -10.64
C LEU A 6 -5.98 3.18 -10.47
N PRO A 7 -7.29 3.34 -10.27
CA PRO A 7 -7.94 4.65 -10.30
C PRO A 7 -7.50 5.58 -9.15
N GLY A 8 -6.58 5.14 -8.29
CA GLY A 8 -6.07 5.89 -7.16
C GLY A 8 -4.93 6.85 -7.51
N GLU A 9 -4.84 7.91 -6.72
CA GLU A 9 -3.86 8.98 -6.81
C GLU A 9 -2.79 8.78 -5.73
N ALA A 10 -1.54 8.49 -6.14
CA ALA A 10 -0.44 8.20 -5.21
C ALA A 10 -0.15 9.35 -4.23
N GLU A 11 -0.38 10.59 -4.66
CA GLU A 11 -0.24 11.79 -3.84
C GLU A 11 -1.24 11.84 -2.67
N ASP A 12 -2.46 11.32 -2.87
CA ASP A 12 -3.48 11.18 -1.82
C ASP A 12 -3.29 9.91 -0.97
N GLY A 13 -2.67 8.87 -1.54
CA GLY A 13 -2.39 7.62 -0.86
C GLY A 13 -1.37 7.72 0.26
N LYS A 14 -0.34 8.56 0.09
CA LYS A 14 0.72 8.75 1.09
C LYS A 14 0.19 9.19 2.46
N PRO A 15 -0.57 10.29 2.60
CA PRO A 15 -1.07 10.72 3.91
C PRO A 15 -2.01 9.68 4.54
N LEU A 16 -2.81 8.97 3.75
CA LEU A 16 -3.66 7.88 4.24
C LEU A 16 -2.82 6.73 4.81
N HIS A 17 -1.81 6.27 4.06
CA HIS A 17 -0.87 5.24 4.51
C HIS A 17 -0.15 5.64 5.81
N ASP A 18 0.33 6.89 5.87
CA ASP A 18 1.05 7.41 7.03
C ASP A 18 0.17 7.42 8.28
N ASN A 19 -1.09 7.81 8.13
CA ASN A 19 -2.06 7.89 9.22
C ASN A 19 -2.54 6.51 9.70
N PHE A 20 -2.81 5.58 8.78
CA PHE A 20 -3.55 4.35 9.11
C PHE A 20 -2.70 3.08 9.14
N CYS A 21 -1.55 3.04 8.47
CA CYS A 21 -0.75 1.81 8.32
C CYS A 21 0.59 1.89 9.06
N SER A 22 1.24 3.05 9.03
CA SER A 22 2.64 3.19 9.42
C SER A 22 2.92 2.85 10.87
N ALA A 23 2.03 3.20 11.81
CA ALA A 23 2.23 2.91 13.23
C ALA A 23 2.35 1.40 13.51
N CYS A 24 1.52 0.58 12.85
CA CYS A 24 1.58 -0.87 12.96
C CYS A 24 2.90 -1.40 12.39
N HIS A 25 3.33 -0.89 11.24
CA HIS A 25 4.57 -1.31 10.60
C HIS A 25 5.81 -0.94 11.43
N VAL A 26 5.87 0.28 11.97
CA VAL A 26 6.93 0.71 12.89
C VAL A 26 6.97 -0.20 14.12
N ASN A 27 5.81 -0.54 14.70
CA ASN A 27 5.75 -1.45 15.84
C ASN A 27 6.26 -2.87 15.51
N MET A 28 5.97 -3.37 14.31
CA MET A 28 6.34 -4.73 13.90
C MET A 28 7.79 -4.85 13.41
N PHE A 29 8.29 -3.83 12.74
CA PHE A 29 9.55 -3.89 11.98
C PHE A 29 10.61 -2.91 12.47
N GLY A 30 10.27 -1.98 13.36
CA GLY A 30 11.15 -0.92 13.84
C GLY A 30 11.47 0.13 12.77
N GLY A 31 12.35 1.07 13.13
CA GLY A 31 12.77 2.14 12.22
C GLY A 31 11.59 3.00 11.76
N ASP A 32 11.50 3.25 10.46
CA ASP A 32 10.38 3.93 9.81
C ASP A 32 9.26 2.97 9.35
N GLY A 33 9.37 1.67 9.67
CA GLY A 33 8.41 0.64 9.28
C GLY A 33 8.47 0.24 7.80
N SER A 34 9.28 0.88 6.97
CA SER A 34 9.31 0.66 5.52
C SER A 34 9.90 -0.69 5.10
N SER A 35 10.62 -1.38 6.01
CA SER A 35 11.25 -2.67 5.70
C SER A 35 10.26 -3.77 5.34
N ILE A 36 8.97 -3.63 5.70
CA ILE A 36 7.90 -4.51 5.23
C ILE A 36 7.78 -4.52 3.69
N TYR A 37 8.10 -3.40 3.03
CA TYR A 37 8.03 -3.22 1.58
C TYR A 37 9.34 -3.54 0.84
N THR A 38 10.47 -3.35 1.52
CA THR A 38 11.80 -3.36 0.87
C THR A 38 12.64 -4.60 1.17
N ARG A 39 12.30 -5.39 2.20
CA ARG A 39 13.07 -6.59 2.56
C ARG A 39 13.05 -7.66 1.44
N ASP A 40 14.15 -8.40 1.32
CA ASP A 40 14.31 -9.48 0.31
C ASP A 40 13.23 -10.58 0.43
N THR A 41 12.73 -10.81 1.65
CA THR A 41 11.69 -11.81 1.94
C THR A 41 10.28 -11.24 1.86
N ARG A 42 10.06 -10.13 1.14
CA ARG A 42 8.73 -9.54 0.98
C ARG A 42 7.74 -10.53 0.34
N ARG A 43 6.51 -10.56 0.86
CA ARG A 43 5.48 -11.54 0.45
C ARG A 43 4.65 -11.08 -0.74
N VAL A 44 4.50 -9.77 -0.90
CA VAL A 44 3.77 -9.14 -2.00
C VAL A 44 4.68 -9.13 -3.23
N GLN A 45 4.22 -9.75 -4.32
CA GLN A 45 5.00 -9.98 -5.55
C GLN A 45 4.22 -9.64 -6.83
N SER A 46 3.00 -9.13 -6.70
CA SER A 46 2.16 -8.68 -7.81
C SER A 46 1.22 -7.57 -7.35
N ILE A 47 0.58 -6.88 -8.30
CA ILE A 47 -0.37 -5.81 -7.99
C ILE A 47 -1.60 -6.34 -7.25
N GLU A 48 -2.15 -7.48 -7.64
CA GLU A 48 -3.29 -8.11 -6.98
C GLU A 48 -2.93 -8.56 -5.55
N GLY A 49 -1.70 -9.03 -5.37
CA GLY A 49 -1.15 -9.35 -4.05
C GLY A 49 -1.07 -8.10 -3.17
N LEU A 50 -0.69 -6.95 -3.73
CA LEU A 50 -0.65 -5.68 -3.02
C LEU A 50 -2.06 -5.23 -2.64
N MET A 51 -3.02 -5.27 -3.57
CA MET A 51 -4.43 -4.94 -3.33
C MET A 51 -5.00 -5.76 -2.17
N GLY A 52 -4.80 -7.08 -2.20
CA GLY A 52 -5.25 -7.98 -1.13
C GLY A 52 -4.56 -7.69 0.21
N GLN A 53 -3.28 -7.35 0.18
CA GLN A 53 -2.53 -7.03 1.41
C GLN A 53 -3.00 -5.70 2.03
N VAL A 54 -3.27 -4.67 1.23
CA VAL A 54 -3.79 -3.38 1.72
C VAL A 54 -5.20 -3.56 2.31
N ALA A 55 -6.07 -4.32 1.63
CA ALA A 55 -7.40 -4.65 2.15
C ALA A 55 -7.34 -5.41 3.49
N PHE A 56 -6.39 -6.34 3.64
CA PHE A 56 -6.14 -7.01 4.92
C PHE A 56 -5.65 -6.02 6.00
N CYS A 57 -4.72 -5.13 5.66
CA CYS A 57 -4.21 -4.13 6.60
C CYS A 57 -5.31 -3.17 7.07
N ASN A 58 -6.18 -2.70 6.18
CA ASN A 58 -7.33 -1.83 6.51
C ASN A 58 -8.25 -2.49 7.56
N GLN A 59 -8.51 -3.79 7.42
CA GLN A 59 -9.28 -4.55 8.42
C GLN A 59 -8.51 -4.68 9.73
N GLN A 60 -7.22 -5.00 9.66
CA GLN A 60 -6.42 -5.25 10.86
C GLN A 60 -6.21 -4.00 11.72
N THR A 61 -6.15 -2.82 11.09
CA THR A 61 -6.06 -1.52 11.77
C THR A 61 -7.43 -0.94 12.10
N SER A 62 -8.52 -1.55 11.59
CA SER A 62 -9.89 -1.03 11.70
C SER A 62 -10.01 0.41 11.18
N ALA A 63 -9.23 0.74 10.13
CA ALA A 63 -9.15 2.11 9.61
C ALA A 63 -10.45 2.57 8.92
N GLY A 64 -11.24 1.63 8.38
CA GLY A 64 -12.54 1.93 7.79
C GLY A 64 -12.46 2.68 6.46
N LEU A 65 -11.34 2.54 5.75
CA LEU A 65 -11.10 3.17 4.45
C LEU A 65 -12.07 2.63 3.40
N ASN A 66 -12.56 3.52 2.55
CA ASN A 66 -13.39 3.16 1.39
C ASN A 66 -12.54 2.66 0.21
N GLU A 67 -13.20 2.26 -0.88
CA GLU A 67 -12.52 1.68 -2.05
C GLU A 67 -11.53 2.66 -2.72
N HIS A 68 -11.89 3.93 -2.88
CA HIS A 68 -11.02 4.94 -3.48
C HIS A 68 -9.78 5.21 -2.62
N GLU A 69 -9.97 5.37 -1.31
CA GLU A 69 -8.87 5.59 -0.36
C GLU A 69 -7.91 4.37 -0.32
N VAL A 70 -8.45 3.17 -0.48
CA VAL A 70 -7.64 1.95 -0.59
C VAL A 70 -6.86 1.95 -1.90
N ASP A 71 -7.48 2.31 -3.01
CA ASP A 71 -6.82 2.41 -4.32
C ASP A 71 -5.71 3.46 -4.32
N ASP A 72 -5.91 4.61 -3.66
CA ASP A 72 -4.89 5.65 -3.49
C ASP A 72 -3.65 5.10 -2.75
N ILE A 73 -3.87 4.38 -1.64
CA ILE A 73 -2.78 3.73 -0.89
C ILE A 73 -2.05 2.70 -1.76
N ILE A 74 -2.78 1.90 -2.54
CA ILE A 74 -2.17 0.89 -3.44
C ILE A 74 -1.33 1.59 -4.51
N ALA A 75 -1.84 2.67 -5.11
CA ALA A 75 -1.10 3.47 -6.08
C ALA A 75 0.21 4.03 -5.47
N TYR A 76 0.12 4.65 -4.29
CA TYR A 76 1.28 5.15 -3.55
C TYR A 76 2.32 4.06 -3.28
N LEU A 77 1.88 2.92 -2.73
CA LEU A 77 2.80 1.83 -2.39
C LEU A 77 3.42 1.23 -3.64
N ASN A 78 2.64 1.07 -4.72
CA ASN A 78 3.14 0.53 -5.97
C ASN A 78 4.19 1.46 -6.58
N GLU A 79 3.89 2.75 -6.74
CA GLU A 79 4.81 3.74 -7.30
C GLU A 79 6.10 3.87 -6.47
N THR A 80 5.98 3.86 -5.14
CA THR A 80 7.11 4.12 -4.25
C THR A 80 8.02 2.91 -4.05
N PHE A 81 7.46 1.68 -3.99
CA PHE A 81 8.20 0.50 -3.51
C PHE A 81 8.22 -0.71 -4.46
N TYR A 82 7.22 -0.87 -5.31
CA TYR A 82 7.03 -2.13 -6.04
C TYR A 82 7.23 -2.02 -7.56
N GLY A 83 6.67 -0.99 -8.20
CA GLY A 83 6.74 -0.78 -9.64
C GLY A 83 6.08 -1.91 -10.44
N PHE A 84 5.03 -2.54 -9.93
CA PHE A 84 4.28 -3.54 -10.68
C PHE A 84 3.53 -2.89 -11.85
N GLU A 85 3.48 -3.60 -12.97
CA GLU A 85 2.60 -3.27 -14.09
C GLU A 85 1.13 -3.47 -13.67
N THR A 86 0.24 -2.60 -14.14
CA THR A 86 -1.19 -2.58 -13.78
C THR A 86 -2.10 -2.85 -14.98
N ASP A 87 -1.54 -3.46 -16.04
CA ASP A 87 -2.18 -3.68 -17.35
C ASP A 87 -3.35 -4.67 -17.33
#